data_AF-A0A6P6WKW8-F1
#
_entry.id   AF-A0A6P6WKW8-F1
#
_cell.length_a   1.000
_cell.length_b   1.000
_cell.length_c   1.000
_cell.angle_alpha   90.00
_cell.angle_beta   90.00
_cell.angle_gamma   90.00
#
_symmetry.space_group_name_H-M   'P 1'
#
loop_
_entity.id
_entity.type
_entity.pdbx_description
1 polymer ?
#
loop_
_entity_poly.entity_id
_entity_poly.type
_entity_poly.pdbx_seq_one_letter_code
_entity_poly.pdbx_strand_id
1 'polypeptide(L)'
;MEQLEVQNPVVKKQLLDVQPRELKFIFEVKKQSSCAVHLANLSDHYVAFKVKTTSPKKYCVRPNIGVIKPKSTYDFTVTMQAQKSAPSDMQCKDKFLVQSTVAPFGTTEEDITPDLFAKDSGKYVEECKLKVSLTSPTQSPVLSPVNGVSKLEQSPASEISEEKLLTRVENLPPLQMVLTSAKVEENVLLPTKMGKLICDRDVEYRPLDVVDGTKLKFSRDVEELKSKLITLDSELIQAKSNITKLTEEKSCAVEEKQTLKRELATLRRKTGVRTVERGFPPLFVCMVALISLTVGYLLHG
;
A
#
# COMPACT_ATOMS: atom_id res chain seq x y z
N MET A 1 20.76 5.71 50.94
CA MET A 1 20.91 6.19 49.56
C MET A 1 20.50 5.06 48.66
N GLU A 2 19.26 5.05 48.22
CA GLU A 2 18.74 4.07 47.26
C GLU A 2 18.29 4.91 46.06
N GLN A 3 19.10 4.89 45.00
CA GLN A 3 18.77 5.61 43.78
C GLN A 3 17.65 4.84 43.09
N LEU A 4 16.45 5.44 43.06
CA LEU A 4 15.40 5.02 42.15
C LEU A 4 15.89 5.26 40.72
N GLU A 5 16.25 4.18 40.06
CA GLU A 5 16.52 4.14 38.63
C GLU A 5 15.22 4.50 37.90
N VAL A 6 15.13 5.74 37.45
CA VAL A 6 14.04 6.23 36.60
C VAL A 6 14.14 5.46 35.28
N GLN A 7 13.32 4.42 35.15
CA GLN A 7 13.11 3.70 33.90
C GLN A 7 12.53 4.67 32.88
N ASN A 8 13.41 5.32 32.12
CA ASN A 8 13.05 6.19 31.02
C ASN A 8 12.22 5.36 30.03
N PRO A 9 10.93 5.67 29.78
CA PRO A 9 10.14 4.87 28.86
C PRO A 9 10.73 5.02 27.48
N VAL A 10 11.29 3.94 26.93
CA VAL A 10 11.68 3.86 25.53
C VAL A 10 10.41 4.11 24.71
N VAL A 11 10.21 5.35 24.25
CA VAL A 11 9.10 5.72 23.40
C VAL A 11 9.28 4.91 22.10
N LYS A 12 8.53 3.82 22.00
CA LYS A 12 8.51 3.01 20.78
C LYS A 12 8.00 3.91 19.66
N LYS A 13 8.80 4.06 18.61
CA LYS A 13 8.43 4.81 17.41
C LYS A 13 7.30 4.07 16.68
N GLN A 14 6.07 4.39 17.00
CA GLN A 14 4.87 3.87 16.36
C GLN A 14 4.57 4.69 15.10
N LEU A 15 4.47 4.04 13.94
CA LEU A 15 4.10 4.68 12.67
C LEU A 15 2.59 4.67 12.48
N LEU A 16 1.96 3.51 12.69
CA LEU A 16 0.53 3.33 12.49
C LEU A 16 -0.20 2.98 13.79
N ASP A 17 -1.37 3.58 14.00
CA ASP A 17 -2.38 2.97 14.85
C ASP A 17 -3.28 2.06 14.01
N VAL A 18 -3.56 0.86 14.53
CA VAL A 18 -4.27 -0.21 13.81
C VAL A 18 -5.43 -0.70 14.66
N GLN A 19 -6.65 -0.54 14.17
CA GLN A 19 -7.87 -0.89 14.87
C GLN A 19 -8.86 -1.63 13.96
N PRO A 20 -9.52 -2.70 14.44
CA PRO A 20 -9.34 -3.34 15.75
C PRO A 20 -8.12 -4.28 15.79
N ARG A 21 -7.58 -4.54 17.00
CA ARG A 21 -6.50 -5.53 17.21
C ARG A 21 -6.97 -6.99 17.20
N GLU A 22 -8.29 -7.20 17.24
CA GLU A 22 -8.94 -8.49 17.15
C GLU A 22 -10.07 -8.42 16.10
N LEU A 23 -9.94 -9.23 15.07
CA LEU A 23 -10.90 -9.30 13.97
C LEU A 23 -11.97 -10.34 14.30
N LYS A 24 -13.19 -9.88 14.49
CA LYS A 24 -14.35 -10.73 14.78
C LYS A 24 -15.06 -11.09 13.48
N PHE A 25 -15.25 -12.38 13.25
CA PHE A 25 -16.02 -12.89 12.12
C PHE A 25 -17.22 -13.69 12.60
N ILE A 26 -18.38 -13.39 12.03
CA ILE A 26 -19.57 -14.22 12.22
C ILE A 26 -19.43 -15.45 11.32
N PHE A 27 -19.45 -16.64 11.91
CA PHE A 27 -19.32 -17.88 11.16
C PHE A 27 -20.66 -18.52 10.86
N GLU A 28 -20.93 -18.66 9.58
CA GLU A 28 -22.06 -19.43 9.06
C GLU A 28 -21.56 -20.30 7.91
N VAL A 29 -22.03 -21.55 7.87
CA VAL A 29 -21.68 -22.48 6.81
C VAL A 29 -22.16 -21.92 5.47
N LYS A 30 -21.29 -21.99 4.45
CA LYS A 30 -21.51 -21.46 3.09
C LYS A 30 -21.72 -19.94 2.99
N LYS A 31 -21.48 -19.16 4.05
CA LYS A 31 -21.53 -17.69 3.98
C LYS A 31 -20.17 -17.05 4.23
N GLN A 32 -19.97 -15.88 3.63
CA GLN A 32 -18.81 -15.04 3.90
C GLN A 32 -19.08 -14.12 5.10
N SER A 33 -18.00 -13.67 5.72
CA SER A 33 -18.04 -12.64 6.76
C SER A 33 -16.88 -11.68 6.57
N SER A 34 -17.09 -10.40 6.79
CA SER A 34 -16.10 -9.34 6.54
C SER A 34 -15.89 -8.47 7.76
N CYS A 35 -14.68 -7.96 7.92
CA CYS A 35 -14.29 -7.01 8.96
C CYS A 35 -13.40 -5.93 8.32
N ALA A 36 -13.71 -4.66 8.57
CA ALA A 36 -12.88 -3.54 8.18
C ALA A 36 -11.81 -3.28 9.25
N VAL A 37 -10.61 -2.93 8.80
CA VAL A 37 -9.49 -2.55 9.65
C VAL A 37 -9.05 -1.15 9.25
N HIS A 38 -9.03 -0.27 10.24
CA HIS A 38 -8.64 1.12 10.15
C HIS A 38 -7.16 1.27 10.49
N LEU A 39 -6.42 1.91 9.58
CA LEU A 39 -5.03 2.30 9.75
C LEU A 39 -4.97 3.82 9.86
N ALA A 40 -4.38 4.35 10.93
CA ALA A 40 -4.13 5.78 11.09
C ALA A 40 -2.62 6.04 11.09
N ASN A 41 -2.13 6.83 10.13
CA ASN A 41 -0.73 7.23 10.08
C ASN A 41 -0.47 8.38 11.05
N LEU A 42 0.26 8.10 12.12
CA LEU A 42 0.58 9.08 13.16
C LEU A 42 1.81 9.93 12.80
N SER A 43 2.55 9.54 11.76
CA SER A 43 3.79 10.20 11.34
C SER A 43 3.55 11.34 10.34
N ASP A 44 4.60 12.13 10.14
CA ASP A 44 4.67 13.21 9.14
C ASP A 44 5.23 12.72 7.79
N HIS A 45 5.38 11.40 7.62
CA HIS A 45 5.89 10.78 6.40
C HIS A 45 4.84 9.88 5.74
N TYR A 46 5.07 9.55 4.47
CA TYR A 46 4.32 8.49 3.82
C TYR A 46 4.69 7.15 4.48
N VAL A 47 3.69 6.29 4.68
CA VAL A 47 3.89 4.97 5.26
C VAL A 47 3.33 3.91 4.32
N ALA A 48 4.20 3.02 3.84
CA ALA A 48 3.78 1.85 3.11
C ALA A 48 3.39 0.75 4.09
N PHE A 49 2.30 0.03 3.79
CA PHE A 49 1.87 -1.12 4.56
C PHE A 49 1.71 -2.38 3.71
N LYS A 50 1.82 -3.53 4.36
CA LYS A 50 1.57 -4.85 3.78
C LYS A 50 0.89 -5.75 4.80
N VAL A 51 -0.17 -6.43 4.37
CA VAL A 51 -0.92 -7.38 5.19
C VAL A 51 -0.53 -8.81 4.84
N LYS A 52 -0.18 -9.59 5.85
CA LYS A 52 0.12 -11.03 5.77
C LYS A 52 -0.84 -11.80 6.66
N THR A 53 -1.10 -13.06 6.34
CA THR A 53 -1.96 -13.94 7.14
C THR A 53 -1.36 -15.34 7.24
N THR A 54 -1.64 -16.04 8.35
CA THR A 54 -1.28 -17.46 8.51
C THR A 54 -2.18 -18.40 7.69
N SER A 55 -3.31 -17.92 7.18
CA SER A 55 -4.34 -18.74 6.52
C SER A 55 -4.84 -18.13 5.19
N PRO A 56 -3.97 -17.94 4.17
CA PRO A 56 -4.30 -17.22 2.94
C PRO A 56 -5.40 -17.86 2.10
N LYS A 57 -5.67 -19.17 2.26
CA LYS A 57 -6.78 -19.85 1.57
C LYS A 57 -8.15 -19.51 2.15
N LYS A 58 -8.21 -19.12 3.43
CA LYS A 58 -9.47 -18.84 4.14
C LYS A 58 -9.89 -17.38 4.06
N TYR A 59 -8.96 -16.48 3.78
CA TYR A 59 -9.20 -15.04 3.84
C TYR A 59 -8.77 -14.35 2.56
N CYS A 60 -9.59 -13.40 2.12
CA CYS A 60 -9.22 -12.41 1.12
C CYS A 60 -9.01 -11.08 1.83
N VAL A 61 -7.93 -10.36 1.50
CA VAL A 61 -7.64 -9.03 2.05
C VAL A 61 -7.63 -8.04 0.90
N ARG A 62 -8.38 -6.94 1.03
CA ARG A 62 -8.50 -5.92 -0.01
C ARG A 62 -8.47 -4.49 0.56
N PRO A 63 -7.52 -3.65 0.14
CA PRO A 63 -6.25 -4.02 -0.48
C PRO A 63 -5.30 -4.68 0.54
N ASN A 64 -4.33 -5.46 0.07
CA ASN A 64 -3.35 -6.14 0.93
C ASN A 64 -2.00 -5.41 1.01
N ILE A 65 -1.79 -4.39 0.19
CA ILE A 65 -0.67 -3.45 0.22
C ILE A 65 -1.23 -2.04 -0.03
N GLY A 66 -0.51 -1.01 0.38
CA GLY A 66 -0.88 0.37 0.06
C GLY A 66 0.07 1.39 0.69
N VAL A 67 -0.15 2.66 0.36
CA VAL A 67 0.60 3.79 0.91
C VAL A 67 -0.36 4.77 1.57
N ILE A 68 -0.07 5.13 2.82
CA ILE A 68 -0.86 6.07 3.61
C ILE A 68 -0.12 7.40 3.67
N LYS A 69 -0.81 8.48 3.30
CA LYS A 69 -0.28 9.85 3.39
C LYS A 69 -0.01 10.25 4.84
N PRO A 70 0.87 11.24 5.09
CA PRO A 70 1.07 11.81 6.42
C PRO A 70 -0.26 12.20 7.08
N LYS A 71 -0.39 11.92 8.39
CA LYS A 71 -1.58 12.28 9.21
C LYS A 71 -2.93 11.84 8.63
N SER A 72 -2.93 10.85 7.75
CA SER A 72 -4.14 10.37 7.07
C SER A 72 -4.52 8.97 7.54
N THR A 73 -5.75 8.56 7.24
CA THR A 73 -6.26 7.22 7.52
C THR A 73 -6.39 6.40 6.24
N TYR A 74 -6.49 5.08 6.41
CA TYR A 74 -6.66 4.13 5.33
C TYR A 74 -7.38 2.88 5.84
N ASP A 75 -8.36 2.39 5.08
CA ASP A 75 -9.12 1.21 5.46
C ASP A 75 -8.83 0.04 4.52
N PHE A 76 -8.65 -1.15 5.09
CA PHE A 76 -8.67 -2.39 4.32
C PHE A 76 -9.71 -3.35 4.88
N THR A 77 -10.27 -4.17 4.01
CA THR A 77 -11.27 -5.18 4.39
C THR A 77 -10.64 -6.56 4.38
N VAL A 78 -10.89 -7.32 5.43
CA VAL A 78 -10.63 -8.76 5.49
C VAL A 78 -11.94 -9.49 5.35
N THR A 79 -12.05 -10.38 4.37
CA THR A 79 -13.21 -11.22 4.13
C THR A 79 -12.84 -12.69 4.32
N MET A 80 -13.45 -13.32 5.32
CA MET A 80 -13.43 -14.77 5.49
C MET A 80 -14.28 -15.42 4.40
N GLN A 81 -13.69 -16.37 3.68
CA GLN A 81 -14.34 -17.11 2.61
C GLN A 81 -15.35 -18.12 3.15
N ALA A 82 -16.40 -18.37 2.37
CA ALA A 82 -17.44 -19.33 2.71
C ALA A 82 -16.87 -20.74 2.91
N GLN A 83 -17.05 -21.30 4.11
CA GLN A 83 -16.56 -22.63 4.46
C GLN A 83 -17.65 -23.70 4.30
N LYS A 84 -17.25 -24.91 3.90
CA LYS A 84 -18.17 -26.03 3.65
C LYS A 84 -18.62 -26.74 4.93
N SER A 85 -17.81 -26.69 5.98
CA SER A 85 -18.06 -27.35 7.26
C SER A 85 -17.59 -26.45 8.41
N ALA A 86 -18.19 -26.63 9.58
CA ALA A 86 -17.75 -25.95 10.79
C ALA A 86 -16.36 -26.47 11.23
N PRO A 87 -15.44 -25.61 11.70
CA PRO A 87 -14.23 -26.04 12.38
C PRO A 87 -14.60 -26.86 13.62
N SER A 88 -13.88 -27.95 13.90
CA SER A 88 -14.25 -28.97 14.88
C SER A 88 -14.46 -28.50 16.34
N ASP A 89 -14.19 -27.24 16.68
CA ASP A 89 -14.47 -26.65 18.01
C ASP A 89 -14.73 -25.12 17.94
N MET A 90 -15.10 -24.57 16.77
CA MET A 90 -15.04 -23.11 16.50
C MET A 90 -13.69 -22.43 16.82
N GLN A 91 -12.63 -23.21 17.06
CA GLN A 91 -11.31 -22.68 17.38
C GLN A 91 -10.69 -22.03 16.14
N CYS A 92 -10.45 -20.73 16.24
CA CYS A 92 -9.69 -19.97 15.26
C CYS A 92 -8.33 -19.58 15.85
N LYS A 93 -7.25 -20.09 15.26
CA LYS A 93 -5.86 -19.73 15.63
C LYS A 93 -5.22 -18.82 14.58
N ASP A 94 -6.00 -18.37 13.62
CA ASP A 94 -5.54 -17.58 12.49
C ASP A 94 -5.10 -16.19 12.97
N LYS A 95 -4.06 -15.66 12.34
CA LYS A 95 -3.47 -14.36 12.69
C LYS A 95 -3.20 -13.56 11.43
N PHE A 96 -3.33 -12.25 11.57
CA PHE A 96 -2.87 -11.30 10.57
C PHE A 96 -1.67 -10.53 11.11
N LEU A 97 -0.82 -10.09 10.18
CA LEU A 97 0.31 -9.23 10.45
C LEU A 97 0.26 -8.06 9.48
N VAL A 98 0.13 -6.85 10.02
CA VAL A 98 0.34 -5.61 9.27
C VAL A 98 1.79 -5.22 9.46
N GLN A 99 2.56 -5.19 8.38
CA GLN A 99 3.90 -4.63 8.36
C GLN A 99 3.83 -3.20 7.83
N SER A 100 4.52 -2.26 8.46
CA SER A 100 4.56 -0.86 8.06
C SER A 100 6.00 -0.32 8.07
N THR A 101 6.30 0.58 7.14
CA THR A 101 7.60 1.24 7.03
C THR A 101 7.44 2.62 6.41
N VAL A 102 8.34 3.54 6.77
CA VAL A 102 8.40 4.85 6.13
C VAL A 102 8.74 4.68 4.64
N ALA A 103 8.00 5.39 3.79
CA ALA A 103 8.15 5.40 2.34
C ALA A 103 8.54 6.80 1.85
N PRO A 104 9.33 6.91 0.76
CA PRO A 104 9.61 8.19 0.12
C PRO A 104 8.34 8.91 -0.37
N PHE A 105 8.42 10.23 -0.49
CA PHE A 105 7.37 11.01 -1.15
C PHE A 105 7.15 10.52 -2.59
N GLY A 106 5.89 10.46 -3.01
CA GLY A 106 5.51 10.02 -4.36
C GLY A 106 5.51 8.50 -4.57
N THR A 107 5.80 7.70 -3.54
CA THR A 107 5.69 6.23 -3.62
C THR A 107 4.25 5.84 -3.94
N THR A 108 4.07 5.08 -5.00
CA THR A 108 2.79 4.48 -5.41
C THR A 108 2.69 3.03 -4.94
N GLU A 109 1.53 2.39 -5.15
CA GLU A 109 1.34 0.97 -4.82
C GLU A 109 2.24 0.05 -5.67
N GLU A 110 2.57 0.46 -6.90
CA GLU A 110 3.45 -0.28 -7.82
C GLU A 110 4.92 -0.28 -7.36
N ASP A 111 5.34 0.75 -6.63
CA ASP A 111 6.69 0.91 -6.11
C ASP A 111 6.96 0.06 -4.85
N ILE A 112 5.90 -0.53 -4.27
CA ILE A 112 5.99 -1.33 -3.05
C ILE A 112 6.65 -2.69 -3.36
N THR A 113 7.96 -2.76 -3.19
CA THR A 113 8.75 -3.98 -3.36
C THR A 113 8.91 -4.76 -2.04
N PRO A 114 9.13 -6.09 -2.09
CA PRO A 114 9.43 -6.89 -0.90
C PRO A 114 10.61 -6.37 -0.09
N ASP A 115 11.62 -5.82 -0.77
CA ASP A 115 12.84 -5.25 -0.17
C ASP A 115 12.55 -4.06 0.73
N LEU A 116 11.42 -3.36 0.54
CA LEU A 116 11.01 -2.25 1.39
C LEU A 116 10.70 -2.71 2.83
N PHE A 117 10.32 -3.98 3.01
CA PHE A 117 9.98 -4.60 4.30
C PHE A 117 11.05 -5.57 4.80
N ALA A 118 12.23 -5.58 4.19
CA ALA A 118 13.37 -6.40 4.58
C ALA A 118 14.05 -5.78 5.82
N LYS A 119 14.09 -6.50 6.94
CA LYS A 119 14.67 -5.98 8.21
C LYS A 119 16.19 -5.87 8.16
N ASP A 120 16.81 -6.63 7.27
CA ASP A 120 18.24 -6.68 6.97
C ASP A 120 18.74 -5.46 6.19
N SER A 121 17.85 -4.64 5.62
CA SER A 121 18.23 -3.42 4.89
C SER A 121 18.54 -2.21 5.79
N GLY A 122 18.62 -2.40 7.12
CA GLY A 122 18.79 -1.32 8.09
C GLY A 122 17.56 -0.38 8.24
N LYS A 123 16.43 -0.71 7.60
CA LYS A 123 15.20 0.07 7.67
C LYS A 123 14.33 -0.39 8.85
N TYR A 124 13.67 0.57 9.49
CA TYR A 124 12.71 0.28 10.54
C TYR A 124 11.40 -0.26 9.94
N VAL A 125 11.06 -1.50 10.27
CA VAL A 125 9.79 -2.14 9.91
C VAL A 125 9.01 -2.41 11.18
N GLU A 126 7.87 -1.75 11.32
CA GLU A 126 6.92 -1.99 12.40
C GLU A 126 6.00 -3.17 12.05
N GLU A 127 5.67 -3.99 13.05
CA GLU A 127 4.87 -5.19 12.90
C GLU A 127 3.71 -5.20 13.90
N CYS A 128 2.48 -5.04 13.42
CA CYS A 128 1.26 -5.14 14.21
C CYS A 128 0.56 -6.48 13.96
N LYS A 129 0.44 -7.31 15.01
CA LYS A 129 -0.24 -8.61 14.95
C LYS A 129 -1.70 -8.46 15.35
N LEU A 130 -2.61 -8.94 14.51
CA LEU A 130 -4.05 -8.98 14.77
C LEU A 130 -4.49 -10.43 15.00
N LYS A 131 -5.32 -10.64 16.02
CA LYS A 131 -5.92 -11.96 16.29
C LYS A 131 -7.24 -12.09 15.55
N VAL A 132 -7.67 -13.32 15.31
CA VAL A 132 -8.99 -13.60 14.75
C VAL A 132 -9.83 -14.34 15.79
N SER A 133 -11.07 -13.89 15.97
CA SER A 133 -12.08 -14.62 16.75
C SER A 133 -13.32 -14.90 15.91
N LEU A 134 -13.93 -16.03 16.20
CA LEU A 134 -15.09 -16.56 15.50
C LEU A 134 -16.29 -16.51 16.43
N THR A 135 -17.40 -15.96 15.95
CA THR A 135 -18.66 -15.92 16.71
C THR A 135 -19.77 -16.55 15.88
N SER A 136 -20.69 -17.28 16.49
CA SER A 136 -21.93 -17.68 15.83
C SER A 136 -22.84 -16.46 15.61
N PRO A 137 -23.76 -16.51 14.65
CA PRO A 137 -24.82 -15.50 14.56
C PRO A 137 -25.62 -15.50 15.84
N THR A 138 -25.82 -14.33 16.44
CA THR A 138 -26.80 -14.19 17.51
C THR A 138 -28.19 -14.32 16.89
N GLN A 139 -28.93 -15.39 17.20
CA GLN A 139 -30.37 -15.41 16.95
C GLN A 139 -30.98 -14.27 17.78
N SER A 140 -31.39 -13.18 17.13
CA SER A 140 -32.19 -12.15 17.79
C SER A 140 -33.44 -12.80 18.39
N PRO A 141 -33.89 -12.44 19.61
CA PRO A 141 -35.13 -12.95 20.15
C PRO A 141 -36.28 -12.45 19.27
N VAL A 142 -36.89 -13.35 18.52
CA VAL A 142 -38.24 -13.16 17.99
C VAL A 142 -39.13 -12.98 19.22
N LEU A 143 -39.70 -11.79 19.38
CA LEU A 143 -40.75 -11.54 20.36
C LEU A 143 -41.84 -12.59 20.13
N SER A 144 -42.01 -13.49 21.10
CA SER A 144 -43.08 -14.48 21.10
C SER A 144 -44.44 -13.77 21.06
N PRO A 145 -45.43 -14.24 20.27
CA PRO A 145 -46.72 -13.57 20.16
C PRO A 145 -47.49 -13.69 21.48
N VAL A 146 -48.05 -12.57 21.95
CA VAL A 146 -49.03 -12.57 23.04
C VAL A 146 -50.43 -12.74 22.45
N ASN A 147 -51.15 -13.75 22.95
CA ASN A 147 -52.59 -14.00 22.93
C ASN A 147 -53.40 -13.94 21.62
N GLY A 148 -54.04 -15.09 21.31
CA GLY A 148 -55.51 -15.10 21.13
C GLY A 148 -56.12 -15.88 19.95
N VAL A 149 -56.55 -17.11 20.24
CA VAL A 149 -57.83 -17.75 19.81
C VAL A 149 -58.03 -18.25 18.34
N SER A 150 -57.93 -19.59 18.23
CA SER A 150 -58.79 -20.61 17.56
C SER A 150 -59.13 -20.63 16.05
N LYS A 151 -58.87 -21.82 15.47
CA LYS A 151 -59.77 -22.73 14.70
C LYS A 151 -59.52 -22.89 13.19
N LEU A 152 -59.13 -24.14 12.84
CA LEU A 152 -59.43 -24.97 11.66
C LEU A 152 -60.06 -24.27 10.42
N GLU A 153 -59.40 -24.38 9.25
CA GLU A 153 -59.85 -25.19 8.09
C GLU A 153 -59.08 -24.84 6.78
N GLN A 154 -58.57 -25.90 6.15
CA GLN A 154 -58.55 -26.26 4.71
C GLN A 154 -58.24 -25.23 3.60
N SER A 155 -57.22 -25.58 2.79
CA SER A 155 -56.98 -25.19 1.38
C SER A 155 -57.90 -26.01 0.44
N PRO A 156 -58.23 -25.62 -0.83
CA PRO A 156 -57.24 -25.29 -1.89
C PRO A 156 -57.64 -24.33 -3.05
N ALA A 157 -56.59 -23.85 -3.76
CA ALA A 157 -56.41 -23.55 -5.21
C ALA A 157 -57.27 -22.53 -6.01
N SER A 158 -56.54 -21.83 -6.93
CA SER A 158 -56.94 -21.09 -8.18
C SER A 158 -57.75 -19.78 -8.01
N GLU A 159 -57.66 -18.70 -8.80
CA GLU A 159 -56.90 -18.25 -9.97
C GLU A 159 -57.20 -16.73 -10.18
N ILE A 160 -56.17 -15.94 -10.54
CA ILE A 160 -56.06 -14.76 -11.45
C ILE A 160 -57.21 -13.70 -11.60
N SER A 161 -56.82 -12.41 -11.52
CA SER A 161 -57.23 -11.27 -12.38
C SER A 161 -56.19 -10.14 -12.19
N GLU A 162 -55.24 -9.84 -13.10
CA GLU A 162 -55.32 -8.95 -14.30
C GLU A 162 -56.17 -7.68 -14.01
N GLU A 163 -55.65 -6.46 -14.12
CA GLU A 163 -55.36 -5.74 -15.38
C GLU A 163 -54.51 -4.46 -15.06
N LYS A 164 -53.29 -4.28 -15.62
CA LYS A 164 -52.91 -3.54 -16.86
C LYS A 164 -53.20 -2.03 -16.77
N LEU A 165 -52.41 -1.04 -17.20
CA LEU A 165 -51.07 -0.82 -17.75
C LEU A 165 -51.10 0.68 -18.14
N LEU A 166 -49.99 1.40 -18.18
CA LEU A 166 -49.63 2.15 -19.39
C LEU A 166 -48.15 2.53 -19.38
N THR A 167 -47.45 1.88 -20.30
CA THR A 167 -46.12 2.18 -20.82
C THR A 167 -46.17 3.54 -21.51
N ARG A 168 -45.16 4.39 -21.27
CA ARG A 168 -44.77 5.39 -22.26
C ARG A 168 -43.27 5.29 -22.51
N VAL A 169 -42.97 4.87 -23.73
CA VAL A 169 -41.67 4.90 -24.39
C VAL A 169 -41.31 6.36 -24.67
N GLU A 170 -40.08 6.75 -24.35
CA GLU A 170 -39.35 7.79 -25.10
C GLU A 170 -37.84 7.56 -24.89
N ASN A 171 -37.18 7.14 -25.98
CA ASN A 171 -35.73 7.17 -26.15
C ASN A 171 -35.29 8.63 -26.32
N LEU A 172 -34.28 9.11 -25.57
CA LEU A 172 -33.42 10.23 -25.99
C LEU A 172 -32.00 10.09 -25.37
N PRO A 173 -30.96 10.63 -26.04
CA PRO A 173 -29.55 10.21 -25.95
C PRO A 173 -28.72 10.99 -24.90
N PRO A 174 -27.42 10.68 -24.70
CA PRO A 174 -26.56 11.44 -23.79
C PRO A 174 -26.26 12.81 -24.40
N LEU A 175 -26.73 13.89 -23.77
CA LEU A 175 -26.33 15.24 -24.16
C LEU A 175 -24.97 15.57 -23.55
N GLN A 176 -23.98 15.58 -24.45
CA GLN A 176 -22.78 16.38 -24.34
C GLN A 176 -23.17 17.86 -24.27
N MET A 177 -22.43 18.66 -23.50
CA MET A 177 -22.41 20.11 -23.68
C MET A 177 -20.96 20.59 -23.65
N VAL A 178 -20.54 21.17 -24.78
CA VAL A 178 -19.22 21.74 -25.03
C VAL A 178 -19.38 23.21 -25.41
N LEU A 179 -18.56 24.06 -24.78
CA LEU A 179 -18.20 25.47 -25.06
C LEU A 179 -19.31 26.54 -24.89
N THR A 180 -19.08 27.72 -24.29
CA THR A 180 -17.96 28.66 -24.47
C THR A 180 -17.67 29.60 -23.27
N SER A 181 -16.36 29.86 -23.07
CA SER A 181 -15.68 31.15 -22.72
C SER A 181 -15.96 31.93 -21.42
N ALA A 182 -14.98 31.90 -20.51
CA ALA A 182 -14.37 33.09 -19.92
C ALA A 182 -12.92 32.77 -19.50
N LYS A 183 -12.05 33.76 -19.62
CA LYS A 183 -10.60 33.68 -19.89
C LYS A 183 -9.83 34.24 -18.71
N VAL A 184 -8.84 33.51 -18.17
CA VAL A 184 -7.57 34.10 -17.66
C VAL A 184 -6.47 33.05 -17.83
N GLU A 185 -5.50 33.41 -18.67
CA GLU A 185 -4.30 32.66 -19.00
C GLU A 185 -3.14 33.45 -18.36
N GLU A 186 -2.37 32.84 -17.47
CA GLU A 186 -1.12 33.43 -16.99
C GLU A 186 0.03 32.44 -17.24
N ASN A 187 0.61 32.58 -18.43
CA ASN A 187 1.93 32.10 -18.77
C ASN A 187 2.95 33.08 -18.16
N VAL A 188 3.76 32.64 -17.19
CA VAL A 188 4.97 33.39 -16.80
C VAL A 188 6.19 32.70 -17.39
N LEU A 189 6.50 33.16 -18.61
CA LEU A 189 7.78 33.01 -19.28
C LEU A 189 8.75 34.07 -18.73
N LEU A 190 9.96 33.63 -18.39
CA LEU A 190 11.12 34.46 -18.00
C LEU A 190 11.40 35.60 -18.99
N PRO A 191 11.86 36.79 -18.55
CA PRO A 191 12.65 37.65 -19.40
C PRO A 191 14.15 37.52 -19.08
N THR A 192 14.90 37.24 -20.14
CA THR A 192 16.36 37.29 -20.19
C THR A 192 16.81 38.64 -20.76
N LYS A 193 17.86 39.20 -20.13
CA LYS A 193 18.85 40.20 -20.62
C LYS A 193 18.49 41.69 -20.83
N MET A 194 19.00 42.49 -19.88
CA MET A 194 20.14 43.42 -20.01
C MET A 194 20.14 44.49 -21.14
N GLY A 195 20.06 45.76 -20.70
CA GLY A 195 20.32 47.00 -21.42
C GLY A 195 19.51 48.10 -20.72
N LYS A 196 19.99 49.30 -20.37
CA LYS A 196 21.14 50.12 -20.76
C LYS A 196 21.16 51.28 -19.75
N LEU A 197 22.35 51.87 -19.52
CA LEU A 197 22.57 53.07 -18.69
C LEU A 197 21.53 54.19 -18.96
N ILE A 198 21.13 54.90 -17.89
CA ILE A 198 21.48 56.31 -17.61
C ILE A 198 20.84 56.68 -16.26
N CYS A 199 21.66 57.11 -15.30
CA CYS A 199 21.21 57.80 -14.09
C CYS A 199 21.34 59.29 -14.37
N ASP A 200 20.23 60.02 -14.42
CA ASP A 200 20.29 61.48 -14.33
C ASP A 200 18.93 62.06 -13.92
N ARG A 201 18.84 62.49 -12.66
CA ARG A 201 18.57 63.89 -12.30
C ARG A 201 18.46 64.05 -10.79
N ASP A 202 19.35 64.90 -10.30
CA ASP A 202 19.38 65.47 -8.97
C ASP A 202 18.02 66.09 -8.60
N VAL A 203 17.48 65.69 -7.45
CA VAL A 203 16.54 66.50 -6.69
C VAL A 203 17.08 66.64 -5.28
N GLU A 204 17.68 67.81 -5.07
CA GLU A 204 18.02 68.43 -3.80
C GLU A 204 16.85 68.34 -2.82
N TYR A 205 17.05 67.64 -1.70
CA TYR A 205 16.23 67.82 -0.50
C TYR A 205 17.15 68.23 0.65
N ARG A 206 16.87 69.42 1.18
CA ARG A 206 17.51 70.06 2.33
C ARG A 206 17.55 69.13 3.56
N PRO A 207 18.62 69.17 4.38
CA PRO A 207 18.72 68.36 5.59
C PRO A 207 17.99 69.03 6.76
N LEU A 208 17.18 68.25 7.48
CA LEU A 208 16.71 68.55 8.82
C LEU A 208 16.93 67.32 9.70
N ASP A 209 17.67 67.55 10.78
CA ASP A 209 18.35 66.57 11.61
C ASP A 209 17.50 65.97 12.74
N VAL A 210 17.79 64.70 13.10
CA VAL A 210 17.69 64.04 14.45
C VAL A 210 16.27 63.57 14.88
N VAL A 211 15.91 62.30 15.23
CA VAL A 211 16.50 61.05 15.79
C VAL A 211 15.79 59.85 15.11
N ASP A 212 16.39 58.79 14.54
CA ASP A 212 17.51 57.90 14.87
C ASP A 212 17.09 56.59 15.61
N GLY A 213 16.44 55.68 14.88
CA GLY A 213 16.18 54.31 15.35
C GLY A 213 15.44 53.39 14.36
N THR A 214 14.57 53.94 13.51
CA THR A 214 13.75 53.16 12.55
C THR A 214 14.39 53.02 11.16
N LYS A 215 15.10 54.05 10.67
CA LYS A 215 15.78 54.05 9.36
C LYS A 215 16.99 53.09 9.30
N LEU A 216 17.69 52.94 10.43
CA LEU A 216 18.83 52.02 10.57
C LEU A 216 18.39 50.55 10.69
N LYS A 217 17.20 50.26 11.24
CA LYS A 217 16.66 48.89 11.30
C LYS A 217 16.31 48.37 9.91
N PHE A 218 15.61 49.18 9.10
CA PHE A 218 15.18 48.75 7.77
C PHE A 218 16.37 48.43 6.85
N SER A 219 17.45 49.20 6.92
CA SER A 219 18.66 48.93 6.11
C SER A 219 19.35 47.63 6.51
N ARG A 220 19.33 47.27 7.80
CA ARG A 220 19.93 46.02 8.30
C ARG A 220 19.12 44.80 7.87
N ASP A 221 17.80 44.88 7.98
CA ASP A 221 16.91 43.78 7.58
C ASP A 221 16.98 43.51 6.06
N VAL A 222 17.18 44.56 5.25
CA VAL A 222 17.37 44.44 3.80
C VAL A 222 18.70 43.76 3.47
N GLU A 223 19.79 44.12 4.13
CA GLU A 223 21.08 43.45 3.93
C GLU A 223 21.10 42.01 4.45
N GLU A 224 20.42 41.74 5.57
CA GLU A 224 20.20 40.39 6.07
C GLU A 224 19.41 39.54 5.07
N LEU A 225 18.33 40.08 4.51
CA LEU A 225 17.52 39.38 3.53
C LEU A 225 18.31 39.09 2.24
N LYS A 226 19.15 40.04 1.78
CA LYS A 226 20.07 39.80 0.65
C LYS A 226 21.05 38.67 0.95
N SER A 227 21.61 38.63 2.16
CA SER A 227 22.52 37.54 2.55
C SER A 227 21.83 36.17 2.54
N LYS A 228 20.59 36.09 3.04
CA LYS A 228 19.79 34.85 3.03
C LYS A 228 19.41 34.42 1.61
N LEU A 229 19.15 35.36 0.71
CA LEU A 229 18.87 35.06 -0.69
C LEU A 229 20.06 34.40 -1.38
N ILE A 230 21.27 34.93 -1.17
CA ILE A 230 22.51 34.35 -1.71
C ILE A 230 22.74 32.94 -1.16
N THR A 231 22.51 32.73 0.14
CA THR A 231 22.61 31.41 0.77
C THR A 231 21.62 30.42 0.14
N LEU A 232 20.35 30.80 0.01
CA LEU A 232 19.31 29.94 -0.60
C LEU A 232 19.61 29.62 -2.06
N ASP A 233 20.09 30.58 -2.84
CA ASP A 233 20.49 30.35 -4.23
C ASP A 233 21.65 29.33 -4.32
N SER A 234 22.61 29.42 -3.39
CA SER A 234 23.72 28.46 -3.32
C SER A 234 23.25 27.05 -2.94
N GLU A 235 22.32 26.92 -1.98
CA GLU A 235 21.73 25.64 -1.58
C GLU A 235 20.88 25.04 -2.71
N LEU A 236 20.17 25.87 -3.47
CA LEU A 236 19.40 25.44 -4.63
C LEU A 236 20.30 24.91 -5.74
N ILE A 237 21.43 25.57 -6.01
CA ILE A 237 22.42 25.11 -6.98
C ILE A 237 23.03 23.78 -6.52
N GLN A 238 23.38 23.67 -5.23
CA GLN A 238 23.92 22.45 -4.64
C GLN A 238 22.91 21.29 -4.71
N ALA A 239 21.66 21.52 -4.35
CA ALA A 239 20.59 20.52 -4.42
C ALA A 239 20.36 20.06 -5.87
N LYS A 240 20.33 20.98 -6.83
CA LYS A 240 20.23 20.64 -8.27
C LYS A 240 21.38 19.74 -8.71
N SER A 241 22.62 20.08 -8.36
CA SER A 241 23.80 19.26 -8.69
C SER A 241 23.73 17.86 -8.07
N ASN A 242 23.22 17.73 -6.85
CA ASN A 242 23.08 16.44 -6.18
C ASN A 242 21.98 15.59 -6.82
N ILE A 243 20.85 16.21 -7.19
CA ILE A 243 19.75 15.53 -7.87
C ILE A 243 20.21 15.00 -9.24
N THR A 244 20.92 15.81 -10.03
CA THR A 244 21.41 15.37 -11.34
C THR A 244 22.37 14.20 -11.21
N LYS A 245 23.33 14.28 -10.28
CA LYS A 245 24.29 13.21 -10.01
C LYS A 245 23.60 11.92 -9.56
N LEU A 246 22.69 12.01 -8.59
CA LEU A 246 21.96 10.83 -8.10
C LEU A 246 21.05 10.22 -9.18
N THR A 247 20.47 11.04 -10.05
CA THR A 247 19.63 10.56 -11.17
C THR A 247 20.47 9.79 -12.18
N GLU A 248 21.67 10.28 -12.51
CA GLU A 248 22.62 9.60 -13.39
C GLU A 248 23.12 8.28 -12.78
N GLU A 249 23.54 8.28 -11.50
CA GLU A 249 23.96 7.07 -10.79
C GLU A 249 22.82 6.03 -10.73
N LYS A 250 21.58 6.46 -10.47
CA LYS A 250 20.41 5.56 -10.49
C LYS A 250 20.11 5.01 -11.88
N SER A 251 20.26 5.81 -12.93
CA SER A 251 20.09 5.34 -14.31
C SER A 251 21.10 4.24 -14.64
N CYS A 252 22.38 4.47 -14.33
CA CYS A 252 23.45 3.49 -14.54
C CYS A 252 23.17 2.16 -13.80
N ALA A 253 22.78 2.24 -12.52
CA ALA A 253 22.45 1.04 -11.73
C ALA A 253 21.22 0.28 -12.28
N VAL A 254 20.24 0.98 -12.86
CA VAL A 254 19.08 0.34 -13.51
C VAL A 254 19.51 -0.41 -14.77
N GLU A 255 20.39 0.17 -15.59
CA GLU A 255 20.90 -0.47 -16.80
C GLU A 255 21.75 -1.71 -16.49
N GLU A 256 22.63 -1.65 -15.49
CA GLU A 256 23.39 -2.81 -15.01
C GLU A 256 22.46 -3.92 -14.52
N LYS A 257 21.45 -3.58 -13.69
CA LYS A 257 20.46 -4.55 -13.20
C LYS A 257 19.67 -5.20 -14.35
N GLN A 258 19.32 -4.45 -15.39
CA GLN A 258 18.66 -5.00 -16.56
C GLN A 258 19.59 -5.96 -17.32
N THR A 259 20.87 -5.61 -17.47
CA THR A 259 21.88 -6.43 -18.15
C THR A 259 22.08 -7.75 -17.43
N LEU A 260 22.29 -7.73 -16.12
CA LEU A 260 22.42 -8.94 -15.30
C LEU A 260 21.17 -9.84 -15.37
N LYS A 261 19.96 -9.25 -15.39
CA LYS A 261 18.73 -10.01 -15.58
C LYS A 261 18.66 -10.73 -16.93
N ARG A 262 19.14 -10.08 -18.02
CA ARG A 262 19.20 -10.69 -19.36
C ARG A 262 20.21 -11.84 -19.39
N GLU A 263 21.37 -11.66 -18.77
CA GLU A 263 22.39 -12.72 -18.65
C GLU A 263 21.87 -13.92 -17.88
N LEU A 264 21.21 -13.71 -16.73
CA LEU A 264 20.58 -14.78 -15.96
C LEU A 264 19.51 -15.54 -16.74
N ALA A 265 18.67 -14.84 -17.52
CA ALA A 265 17.69 -15.49 -18.38
C ALA A 265 18.35 -16.36 -19.46
N THR A 266 19.49 -15.91 -19.99
CA THR A 266 20.28 -16.63 -21.00
C THR A 266 20.94 -17.88 -20.41
N LEU A 267 21.57 -17.75 -19.23
CA LEU A 267 22.16 -18.89 -18.50
C LEU A 267 21.10 -19.92 -18.12
N ARG A 268 19.91 -19.48 -17.68
CA ARG A 268 18.80 -20.37 -17.34
C ARG A 268 18.32 -21.18 -18.55
N ARG A 269 18.23 -20.58 -19.74
CA ARG A 269 17.92 -21.32 -20.98
C ARG A 269 19.01 -22.33 -21.32
N LYS A 270 20.28 -21.96 -21.18
CA LYS A 270 21.43 -22.84 -21.48
C LYS A 270 21.50 -24.05 -20.53
N THR A 271 21.14 -23.86 -19.26
CA THR A 271 21.06 -24.94 -18.27
C THR A 271 19.80 -25.79 -18.43
N GLY A 272 18.68 -25.21 -18.89
CA GLY A 272 17.44 -25.95 -19.16
C GLY A 272 17.52 -26.97 -20.31
N VAL A 273 18.52 -26.84 -21.20
CA VAL A 273 18.79 -27.81 -22.28
C VAL A 273 19.56 -29.05 -21.78
N ARG A 274 20.19 -28.97 -20.60
CA ARG A 274 20.71 -30.14 -19.90
C ARG A 274 19.61 -30.66 -18.98
N THR A 275 18.55 -31.22 -19.56
CA THR A 275 17.61 -32.04 -18.81
C THR A 275 18.41 -33.09 -18.05
N VAL A 276 18.37 -32.95 -16.73
CA VAL A 276 18.84 -33.96 -15.78
C VAL A 276 18.03 -35.21 -16.08
N GLU A 277 18.66 -36.18 -16.74
CA GLU A 277 18.16 -37.53 -16.88
C GLU A 277 18.15 -38.15 -15.47
N ARG A 278 17.10 -37.86 -14.69
CA ARG A 278 16.83 -38.57 -13.43
C ARG A 278 16.24 -39.93 -13.78
N GLY A 279 17.13 -40.85 -14.14
CA GLY A 279 16.85 -42.27 -14.32
C GLY A 279 18.15 -43.05 -14.17
N PHE A 280 18.07 -44.29 -13.68
CA PHE A 280 19.23 -45.18 -13.68
C PHE A 280 19.69 -45.38 -15.14
N PRO A 281 21.00 -45.32 -15.44
CA PRO A 281 21.50 -45.50 -16.80
C PRO A 281 20.95 -46.82 -17.38
N PRO A 282 20.48 -46.85 -18.63
CA PRO A 282 19.87 -48.06 -19.22
C PRO A 282 20.84 -49.26 -19.19
N LEU A 283 22.16 -48.98 -19.24
CA LEU A 283 23.21 -49.98 -19.05
C LEU A 283 23.13 -50.70 -17.70
N PHE A 284 22.78 -49.98 -16.63
CA PHE A 284 22.65 -50.58 -15.29
C PHE A 284 21.49 -51.58 -15.24
N VAL A 285 20.37 -51.25 -15.87
CA VAL A 285 19.21 -52.15 -15.98
C VAL A 285 19.57 -53.41 -16.79
N CYS A 286 20.28 -53.24 -17.92
CA CYS A 286 20.75 -54.37 -18.72
C CYS A 286 21.72 -55.28 -17.94
N MET A 287 22.67 -54.70 -17.19
CA MET A 287 23.62 -55.47 -16.39
C MET A 287 22.93 -56.30 -15.31
N VAL A 288 21.96 -55.72 -14.59
CA VAL A 288 21.20 -56.43 -13.56
C VAL A 288 20.38 -57.57 -14.17
N ALA A 289 19.77 -57.38 -15.34
CA ALA A 289 19.03 -58.43 -16.04
C ALA A 289 19.93 -59.59 -16.47
N LEU A 290 21.12 -59.29 -17.02
CA LEU A 290 22.10 -60.30 -17.42
C LEU A 290 22.62 -61.11 -16.22
N ILE A 291 22.94 -60.43 -15.11
CA ILE A 291 23.36 -61.10 -13.88
C ILE A 291 22.23 -62.00 -13.37
N SER A 292 21.00 -61.51 -13.33
CA SER A 292 19.84 -62.30 -12.88
C SER A 292 19.60 -63.53 -13.76
N LEU A 293 19.77 -63.40 -15.08
CA LEU A 293 19.64 -64.52 -16.01
C LEU A 293 20.75 -65.56 -15.84
N THR A 294 22.01 -65.12 -15.69
CA THR A 294 23.15 -66.03 -15.48
C THR A 294 23.04 -66.78 -14.16
N VAL A 295 22.67 -66.10 -13.07
CA VAL A 295 22.44 -66.73 -11.77
C VAL A 295 21.26 -67.71 -11.86
N GLY A 296 20.16 -67.32 -12.51
CA GLY A 296 19.02 -68.21 -12.73
C GLY A 296 19.37 -69.47 -13.52
N TYR A 297 20.22 -69.34 -14.54
CA TYR A 297 20.69 -70.49 -15.33
C TYR A 297 21.63 -71.40 -14.52
N LEU A 298 22.51 -70.83 -13.70
CA LEU A 298 23.45 -71.58 -12.85
C LEU A 298 22.77 -72.32 -11.68
N LEU A 299 21.61 -71.85 -11.22
CA LEU A 299 20.83 -72.53 -10.18
C LEU A 299 19.84 -73.57 -10.75
N HIS A 300 19.59 -73.58 -12.07
CA HIS A 300 18.60 -74.47 -12.70
C HIS A 300 19.22 -75.51 -13.66
N GLY A 301 20.52 -75.44 -13.91
CA GLY A 301 21.30 -76.48 -14.61
C GLY A 301 22.18 -77.23 -13.64
#